data_AF-A0A7C4LG50-F1
#
_entry.id   AF-A0A7C4LG50-F1
#
_cell.length_a   1.000
_cell.length_b   1.000
_cell.length_c   1.000
_cell.angle_alpha   90.00
_cell.angle_beta   90.00
_cell.angle_gamma   90.00
#
_symmetry.space_group_name_H-M   'P 1'
#
loop_
_entity.id
_entity.type
_entity.pdbx_description
1 polymer ?
#
loop_
_entity_poly.entity_id
_entity_poly.type
_entity_poly.pdbx_seq_one_letter_code
_entity_poly.pdbx_strand_id
1 'polypeptide(L)' 'MPEDLDPGRLAELRRQLEALQKKLEIVTNKETRAEVRYAIARLQWQLGLISDAEFHQIEAFYESFTYEWC' A
#
# COMPACT_ATOMS: atom_id res chain seq x y z
N MET A 1 8.94 -9.84 12.05
CA MET A 1 7.72 -10.08 12.85
C MET A 1 7.31 -8.76 13.49
N PRO A 2 6.03 -8.34 13.45
CA PRO A 2 5.54 -7.01 13.85
C PRO A 2 5.46 -6.81 15.38
N GLU A 3 6.39 -7.37 16.14
CA GLU A 3 6.34 -7.41 17.61
C GLU A 3 7.00 -6.19 18.29
N ASP A 4 7.57 -5.26 17.52
CA ASP A 4 8.26 -4.04 18.01
C ASP A 4 7.65 -2.73 17.49
N LEU A 5 6.43 -2.76 16.94
CA LEU A 5 5.77 -1.53 16.50
C LEU A 5 5.15 -0.80 17.69
N ASP A 6 5.71 0.36 18.04
CA ASP A 6 5.12 1.30 19.00
C ASP A 6 3.61 1.48 18.72
N PRO A 7 2.76 1.46 19.76
CA PRO A 7 1.32 1.60 19.59
C PRO A 7 0.94 2.91 18.90
N GLY A 8 1.73 3.98 19.08
CA GLY A 8 1.56 5.25 18.36
C GLY A 8 1.82 5.12 16.86
N ARG A 9 2.86 4.37 16.47
CA ARG A 9 3.19 4.12 15.05
C ARG A 9 2.16 3.23 14.39
N LEU A 10 1.64 2.24 15.10
CA LEU A 10 0.56 1.38 14.61
C LEU A 10 -0.75 2.16 14.37
N ALA A 11 -1.09 3.08 15.27
CA ALA A 11 -2.24 3.96 15.10
C ALA A 11 -2.06 4.91 13.91
N GLU A 12 -0.85 5.44 13.69
CA GLU A 12 -0.54 6.29 12.55
C GLU A 12 -0.64 5.51 11.23
N LEU A 13 -0.04 4.33 11.13
CA LEU A 13 -0.11 3.46 9.94
C LEU A 13 -1.57 3.11 9.60
N ARG A 14 -2.40 2.83 10.60
CA ARG A 14 -3.85 2.59 10.40
C ARG A 14 -4.59 3.82 9.88
N ARG A 15 -4.29 5.02 10.41
CA ARG A 15 -4.88 6.27 9.90
C ARG A 15 -4.46 6.55 8.46
N GLN A 16 -3.19 6.33 8.13
CA GLN A 16 -2.68 6.48 6.77
C GLN A 16 -3.37 5.48 5.81
N LEU A 17 -3.56 4.24 6.25
CA LEU A 17 -4.27 3.22 5.48
C LEU A 17 -5.71 3.63 5.17
N GLU A 18 -6.45 4.09 6.18
CA GLU A 18 -7.83 4.56 6.00
C GLU A 18 -7.89 5.78 5.05
N ALA A 19 -6.95 6.73 5.18
CA ALA A 19 -6.90 7.90 4.32
C ALA A 19 -6.63 7.52 2.85
N LEU A 20 -5.73 6.57 2.61
CA LEU A 20 -5.45 6.07 1.26
C LEU A 20 -6.60 5.25 0.68
N GLN A 21 -7.31 4.46 1.50
CA GLN A 21 -8.51 3.75 1.06
C GLN A 21 -9.59 4.74 0.60
N LYS A 22 -9.85 5.79 1.38
CA LYS A 22 -10.76 6.88 0.98
C LYS A 22 -10.28 7.59 -0.29
N LYS A 23 -8.97 7.85 -0.41
CA LYS A 23 -8.38 8.44 -1.63
C LYS A 23 -8.61 7.53 -2.84
N LEU A 24 -8.51 6.22 -2.68
CA LEU A 24 -8.71 5.25 -3.76
C LEU A 24 -10.15 5.26 -4.30
N GLU A 25 -11.13 5.56 -3.46
CA GLU A 25 -12.55 5.67 -3.85
C GLU A 25 -12.82 6.88 -4.74
N ILE A 26 -12.08 7.98 -4.54
CA ILE A 26 -12.28 9.24 -5.28
C ILE A 26 -11.34 9.41 -6.48
N VAL A 27 -10.22 8.69 -6.54
CA VAL A 27 -9.23 8.87 -7.61
C VAL A 27 -9.66 8.14 -8.88
N THR A 28 -9.74 8.88 -9.98
CA THR A 28 -10.15 8.37 -11.29
C THR A 28 -8.98 8.22 -12.26
N ASN A 29 -7.88 8.96 -12.04
CA ASN A 29 -6.65 8.81 -12.82
C ASN A 29 -6.04 7.42 -12.56
N LYS A 30 -5.75 6.69 -13.65
CA LYS A 30 -5.27 5.30 -13.60
C LYS A 30 -3.89 5.17 -12.93
N GLU A 31 -2.98 6.09 -13.22
CA GLU A 31 -1.62 6.11 -12.65
C GLU A 31 -1.70 6.41 -11.15
N THR A 32 -2.40 7.47 -10.76
CA THR A 32 -2.60 7.81 -9.34
C THR A 32 -3.33 6.69 -8.59
N ARG A 33 -4.25 5.97 -9.25
CA ARG A 33 -4.93 4.81 -8.67
C ARG A 33 -3.96 3.64 -8.44
N ALA A 34 -3.03 3.40 -9.34
CA ALA A 34 -1.98 2.40 -9.17
C ALA A 34 -1.04 2.77 -8.02
N GLU A 35 -0.58 4.03 -7.96
CA GLU A 35 0.26 4.56 -6.88
C GLU A 35 -0.40 4.40 -5.50
N VAL A 36 -1.68 4.75 -5.41
CA VAL A 36 -2.45 4.64 -4.16
C VAL A 36 -2.63 3.17 -3.76
N ARG A 37 -2.86 2.26 -4.71
CA ARG A 37 -2.94 0.81 -4.44
C ARG A 37 -1.62 0.24 -3.92
N TYR A 38 -0.50 0.64 -4.52
CA TYR A 38 0.83 0.24 -4.06
C TYR A 38 1.12 0.75 -2.64
N ALA A 39 0.80 2.01 -2.36
CA ALA A 39 0.94 2.59 -1.02
C ALA A 39 0.08 1.86 0.03
N ILE A 40 -1.15 1.47 -0.32
CA ILE A 40 -2.02 0.65 0.55
C ILE A 40 -1.37 -0.71 0.83
N ALA A 41 -0.89 -1.40 -0.19
CA ALA A 41 -0.25 -2.71 -0.03
C ALA A 41 1.00 -2.63 0.86
N ARG A 42 1.81 -1.59 0.71
CA ARG A 42 2.97 -1.34 1.56
C ARG A 42 2.58 -1.16 3.04
N LEU A 43 1.53 -0.38 3.32
CA LEU A 43 1.02 -0.20 4.68
C LEU A 43 0.43 -1.50 5.24
N GLN A 44 -0.28 -2.28 4.42
CA GLN A 44 -0.81 -3.58 4.82
C GLN A 44 0.32 -4.55 5.19
N TRP A 45 1.42 -4.56 4.43
CA TRP A 45 2.60 -5.36 4.73
C TRP A 45 3.28 -4.90 6.03
N GLN A 46 3.46 -3.58 6.22
CA GLN A 46 4.01 -3.01 7.47
C GLN A 46 3.14 -3.32 8.69
N LEU A 47 1.82 -3.42 8.52
CA LEU A 47 0.87 -3.80 9.56
C LEU A 47 0.75 -5.32 9.75
N GLY A 48 1.43 -6.13 8.94
CA GLY A 48 1.34 -7.59 8.95
C GLY A 48 -0.02 -8.14 8.49
N LEU A 49 -0.78 -7.35 7.72
CA LEU A 49 -2.08 -7.73 7.16
C LEU A 49 -1.96 -8.57 5.89
N ILE A 50 -0.84 -8.45 5.18
CA ILE A 50 -0.49 -9.30 4.03
C ILE A 50 0.92 -9.85 4.23
N SER A 51 1.17 -11.01 3.64
CA SER A 51 2.48 -11.65 3.66
C SER A 51 3.47 -10.96 2.72
N ASP A 52 4.76 -11.24 2.93
CA ASP A 52 5.85 -10.77 2.07
C ASP A 52 5.69 -11.22 0.61
N ALA A 53 5.27 -12.47 0.39
CA ALA A 53 4.99 -13.01 -0.93
C ALA A 53 3.82 -12.29 -1.62
N GLU A 54 2.76 -11.96 -0.89
CA GLU A 54 1.64 -11.16 -1.43
C GLU A 54 2.08 -9.74 -1.78
N PHE A 55 2.90 -9.12 -0.94
CA PHE A 55 3.45 -7.79 -1.22
C PHE A 55 4.33 -7.79 -2.48
N HIS A 56 5.23 -8.76 -2.62
CA HIS A 56 6.09 -8.87 -3.81
C HIS A 56 5.33 -9.12 -5.11
N GLN A 57 4.18 -9.83 -5.07
CA GLN A 57 3.32 -9.98 -6.26
C GLN A 57 2.72 -8.62 -6.68
N ILE A 58 2.30 -7.81 -5.71
CA ILE A 58 1.75 -6.47 -5.96
C ILE A 58 2.84 -5.53 -6.46
N GLU A 59 4.05 -5.63 -5.89
CA GLU A 59 5.23 -4.88 -6.31
C GLU A 59 5.60 -5.20 -7.75
N ALA A 60 5.73 -6.47 -8.12
CA ALA A 60 6.04 -6.89 -9.49
C ALA A 60 4.99 -6.43 -10.53
N PHE A 61 3.70 -6.45 -10.15
CA PHE A 61 2.63 -5.90 -10.97
C PHE A 61 2.78 -4.38 -11.15
N TYR A 62 3.09 -3.67 -10.07
CA TYR A 62 3.26 -2.22 -10.08
C TYR A 62 4.49 -1.80 -10.92
N GLU A 63 5.62 -2.48 -10.75
CA GLU A 63 6.83 -2.24 -11.55
C GLU A 63 6.55 -2.44 -13.04
N SER A 64 5.88 -3.54 -13.41
CA SER A 64 5.47 -3.80 -14.80
C SER A 64 4.55 -2.69 -15.32
N PHE A 65 3.58 -2.26 -14.51
CA PHE A 65 2.68 -1.16 -14.85
C PHE A 65 3.43 0.16 -15.06
N THR A 66 4.48 0.46 -14.29
CA THR A 66 5.27 1.69 -14.48
C THR A 66 6.24 1.63 -15.66
N TYR A 67 6.75 0.44 -16.00
CA TYR A 67 7.70 0.27 -17.11
C TYR A 67 7.05 0.47 -18.48
N GLU A 68 5.74 0.22 -18.61
CA GLU A 68 4.98 0.46 -19.86
C GLU A 68 4.74 1.96 -20.17
N TRP A 69 5.05 2.87 -19.25
CA TRP A 69 4.85 4.32 -19.41
C TRP A 69 6.15 5.14 -19.46
N CYS A 70 7.32 4.48 -19.46
CA CYS A 70 8.63 5.11 -19.65
C CYS A 70 9.13 5.00 -21.10
#